data_AF-A0A7V5EA20-F1
#
_entry.id   AF-A0A7V5EA20-F1
#
_cell.length_a   1.000
_cell.length_b   1.000
_cell.length_c   1.000
_cell.angle_alpha   90.00
_cell.angle_beta   90.00
_cell.angle_gamma   90.00
#
_symmetry.space_group_name_H-M   'P 1'
#
loop_
_entity.id
_entity.type
_entity.pdbx_description
1 polymer ?
#
loop_
_entity_poly.entity_id
_entity_poly.type
_entity_poly.pdbx_seq_one_letter_code
_entity_poly.pdbx_strand_id
1 'polypeptide(L)'
;MKRREKTVLIIIAGFFGLVVIVNVGFGLFASKKQELNDVDCIVALRRLSTALAAYALKHNGEYPKKLSELNTEFACEPLLSRCPITDTAYQYLPLVNLGVLFDIPLLWCDGEHGSERTKYNGRSYLVVYSDLSIARVPAVNLSFERKWLQDYQAVLESSSNERLVKLRDMAQNSSHPLWLRKLALWRLGEEQRSDSVALIEPFFDSNDLAFEAAVALAKCGSPLGVLKLFEGLKSDDYDVRRVAYSALKNISKEDFNYYPEISPSIQEEVIRKWEESLKKEFK
;
A
#
# COMPACT_ATOMS: atom_id res chain seq x y z
N MET A 1 -65.94 -35.56 26.72
CA MET A 1 -64.75 -35.87 25.90
C MET A 1 -64.46 -37.36 25.93
N LYS A 2 -64.60 -38.01 24.77
CA LYS A 2 -64.46 -39.46 24.58
C LYS A 2 -63.00 -39.88 24.80
N ARG A 3 -62.77 -41.11 25.27
CA ARG A 3 -61.44 -41.68 25.58
C ARG A 3 -60.43 -41.48 24.43
N ARG A 4 -60.90 -41.52 23.18
CA ARG A 4 -60.12 -41.20 21.96
C ARG A 4 -59.64 -39.74 21.89
N GLU A 5 -60.44 -38.76 22.27
CA GLU A 5 -60.05 -37.34 22.26
C GLU A 5 -58.97 -37.06 23.29
N LYS A 6 -59.02 -37.71 24.47
CA LYS A 6 -57.96 -37.61 25.49
C LYS A 6 -56.65 -38.22 25.00
N THR A 7 -56.69 -39.36 24.31
CA THR A 7 -55.48 -39.98 23.75
C THR A 7 -54.86 -39.12 22.64
N VAL A 8 -55.68 -38.52 21.77
CA VAL A 8 -55.21 -37.61 20.72
C VAL A 8 -54.59 -36.34 21.33
N LEU A 9 -55.19 -35.77 22.37
CA LEU A 9 -54.65 -34.59 23.04
C LEU A 9 -53.29 -34.87 23.71
N ILE A 10 -53.12 -36.04 24.33
CA ILE A 10 -51.87 -36.46 24.97
C ILE A 10 -50.76 -36.67 23.92
N ILE A 11 -51.11 -37.28 22.77
CA ILE A 11 -50.15 -37.47 21.67
C ILE A 11 -49.72 -36.13 21.07
N ILE A 12 -50.66 -35.19 20.87
CA ILE A 12 -50.34 -33.85 20.34
C ILE A 12 -49.48 -33.06 21.34
N ALA A 13 -49.80 -33.09 22.64
CA ALA A 13 -48.99 -32.43 23.67
C ALA A 13 -47.58 -33.03 23.79
N GLY A 14 -47.45 -34.36 23.66
CA GLY A 14 -46.16 -35.05 23.62
C GLY A 14 -45.33 -34.68 22.38
N PHE A 15 -45.97 -34.54 21.22
CA PHE A 15 -45.29 -34.14 19.98
C PHE A 15 -44.82 -32.68 20.03
N PHE A 16 -45.64 -31.75 20.54
CA PHE A 16 -45.22 -30.36 20.74
C PHE A 16 -44.13 -30.22 21.81
N GLY A 17 -44.20 -31.00 22.89
CA GLY A 17 -43.13 -31.06 23.90
C GLY A 17 -41.80 -31.55 23.28
N LEU A 18 -41.85 -32.58 22.43
CA LEU A 18 -40.67 -33.09 21.71
C LEU A 18 -40.13 -32.05 20.71
N VAL A 19 -40.99 -31.37 19.96
CA VAL A 19 -40.59 -30.32 18.99
C VAL A 19 -39.96 -29.12 19.70
N VAL A 20 -40.47 -28.71 20.88
CA VAL A 20 -39.86 -27.63 21.67
C VAL A 20 -38.53 -28.08 22.28
N ILE A 21 -38.40 -29.31 22.77
CA ILE A 21 -37.12 -29.84 23.28
C ILE A 21 -36.10 -30.01 22.15
N VAL A 22 -36.53 -30.42 20.95
CA VAL A 22 -35.65 -30.50 19.76
C VAL A 22 -35.28 -29.10 19.28
N ASN A 23 -36.18 -28.11 19.30
CA ASN A 23 -35.85 -26.73 18.91
C ASN A 23 -35.04 -25.96 19.96
N VAL A 24 -35.23 -26.21 21.25
CA VAL A 24 -34.41 -25.65 22.34
C VAL A 24 -33.06 -26.38 22.42
N GLY A 25 -33.04 -27.70 22.16
CA GLY A 25 -31.83 -28.50 22.01
C GLY A 25 -31.03 -28.10 20.77
N PHE A 26 -31.66 -27.91 19.62
CA PHE A 26 -31.03 -27.32 18.43
C PHE A 26 -30.70 -25.83 18.64
N GLY A 27 -31.42 -25.09 19.48
CA GLY A 27 -31.10 -23.70 19.81
C GLY A 27 -29.90 -23.56 20.76
N LEU A 28 -29.65 -24.57 21.61
CA LEU A 28 -28.51 -24.64 22.52
C LEU A 28 -27.29 -25.38 21.90
N PHE A 29 -27.51 -26.26 20.92
CA PHE A 29 -26.44 -26.91 20.13
C PHE A 29 -26.19 -26.27 18.76
N ALA A 30 -27.06 -25.37 18.30
CA ALA A 30 -26.67 -24.27 17.40
C ALA A 30 -26.08 -23.16 18.25
N SER A 31 -25.02 -23.50 19.01
CA SER A 31 -23.95 -22.54 19.19
C SER A 31 -23.57 -22.11 17.78
N LYS A 32 -24.03 -20.92 17.39
CA LYS A 32 -23.52 -20.15 16.27
C LYS A 32 -22.03 -20.43 16.24
N LYS A 33 -21.57 -21.27 15.30
CA LYS A 33 -20.14 -21.44 15.04
C LYS A 33 -19.72 -20.08 14.52
N GLN A 34 -19.37 -19.23 15.48
CA GLN A 34 -19.07 -17.84 15.29
C GLN A 34 -17.83 -17.84 14.40
N GLU A 35 -18.04 -17.44 13.16
CA GLU A 35 -17.02 -17.21 12.15
C GLU A 35 -15.86 -16.50 12.85
N LEU A 36 -14.64 -17.07 12.82
CA LEU A 36 -13.44 -16.38 13.29
C LEU A 36 -13.40 -15.03 12.59
N ASN A 37 -13.63 -13.98 13.37
CA ASN A 37 -14.27 -12.75 12.89
C ASN A 37 -13.21 -11.82 12.32
N ASP A 38 -12.77 -12.08 11.07
CA ASP A 38 -11.78 -11.29 10.32
C ASP A 38 -12.07 -9.77 10.32
N VAL A 39 -13.32 -9.38 10.62
CA VAL A 39 -13.76 -8.01 10.86
C VAL A 39 -12.84 -7.26 11.82
N ASP A 40 -12.42 -7.87 12.93
CA ASP A 40 -11.58 -7.20 13.92
C ASP A 40 -10.19 -6.90 13.36
N CYS A 41 -9.63 -7.83 12.58
CA CYS A 41 -8.36 -7.62 11.87
C CYS A 41 -8.49 -6.55 10.78
N ILE A 42 -9.59 -6.56 10.01
CA ILE A 42 -9.88 -5.54 8.98
C ILE A 42 -10.01 -4.14 9.61
N VAL A 43 -10.71 -4.03 10.73
CA VAL A 43 -10.87 -2.76 11.46
C VAL A 43 -9.53 -2.28 12.00
N ALA A 44 -8.72 -3.16 12.58
CA ALA A 44 -7.38 -2.83 13.07
C ALA A 44 -6.47 -2.34 11.92
N LEU A 45 -6.46 -3.04 10.79
CA LEU A 45 -5.73 -2.64 9.58
C LEU A 45 -6.15 -1.25 9.09
N ARG A 46 -7.46 -0.98 8.95
CA ARG A 46 -7.96 0.35 8.54
C ARG A 46 -7.56 1.47 9.50
N ARG A 47 -7.61 1.21 10.81
CA ARG A 47 -7.18 2.18 11.82
C ARG A 47 -5.69 2.47 11.71
N LEU A 48 -4.88 1.44 11.52
CA LEU A 48 -3.43 1.59 11.32
C LEU A 48 -3.13 2.39 10.05
N SER A 49 -3.81 2.08 8.95
CA SER A 49 -3.71 2.81 7.69
C SER A 49 -4.09 4.29 7.84
N THR A 50 -5.16 4.59 8.58
CA THR A 50 -5.58 5.96 8.88
C THR A 50 -4.53 6.70 9.71
N ALA A 51 -3.93 6.03 10.71
CA ALA A 51 -2.86 6.61 11.51
C ALA A 51 -1.60 6.90 10.68
N LEU A 52 -1.26 6.03 9.73
CA LEU A 52 -0.17 6.26 8.78
C LEU A 52 -0.44 7.49 7.91
N ALA A 53 -1.64 7.63 7.35
CA ALA A 53 -2.01 8.81 6.57
C ALA A 53 -1.94 10.10 7.40
N ALA A 54 -2.41 10.07 8.65
CA ALA A 54 -2.31 11.19 9.57
C ALA A 54 -0.86 11.55 9.91
N TYR A 55 0.01 10.56 10.08
CA TYR A 55 1.45 10.76 10.26
C TYR A 55 2.04 11.47 9.04
N ALA A 56 1.81 10.96 7.83
CA ALA A 56 2.33 11.56 6.61
C ALA A 56 1.90 13.02 6.43
N LEU A 57 0.63 13.35 6.71
CA LEU A 57 0.16 14.74 6.66
C LEU A 57 0.93 15.68 7.60
N LYS A 58 1.37 15.18 8.76
CA LYS A 58 2.11 15.96 9.75
C LYS A 58 3.61 16.05 9.46
N HIS A 59 4.15 15.04 8.77
CA HIS A 59 5.57 14.88 8.47
C HIS A 59 5.88 15.11 6.98
N ASN A 60 5.18 16.05 6.34
CA ASN A 60 5.42 16.46 4.94
C ASN A 60 5.43 15.31 3.91
N GLY A 61 4.56 14.31 4.12
CA GLY A 61 4.45 13.13 3.26
C GLY A 61 5.40 11.99 3.62
N GLU A 62 6.20 12.12 4.68
CA GLU A 62 7.06 11.05 5.18
C GLU A 62 6.30 10.09 6.12
N TYR A 63 6.60 8.80 6.03
CA TYR A 63 6.03 7.75 6.88
C TYR A 63 7.00 7.31 7.99
N PRO A 64 6.52 6.77 9.11
CA PRO A 64 7.39 6.34 10.21
C PRO A 64 8.30 5.19 9.76
N LYS A 65 9.49 5.07 10.36
CA LYS A 65 10.40 3.96 10.02
C LYS A 65 9.90 2.63 10.59
N LYS A 66 9.20 2.68 11.72
CA LYS A 66 8.58 1.53 12.39
C LYS A 66 7.17 1.87 12.85
N LEU A 67 6.25 0.91 12.78
CA LEU A 67 4.88 1.09 13.28
C LEU A 67 4.80 1.50 14.76
N SER A 68 5.81 1.15 15.57
CA SER A 68 5.89 1.56 16.98
C SER A 68 5.92 3.08 17.18
N GLU A 69 6.39 3.84 16.18
CA GLU A 69 6.45 5.31 16.23
C GLU A 69 5.04 5.94 16.19
N LEU A 70 4.05 5.24 15.60
CA LEU A 70 2.65 5.70 15.61
C LEU A 70 2.03 5.66 17.00
N ASN A 71 2.38 4.64 17.80
CA ASN A 71 1.85 4.47 19.15
C ASN A 71 2.29 5.62 20.07
N THR A 72 3.50 6.14 19.87
CA THR A 72 4.01 7.27 20.66
C THR A 72 3.34 8.60 20.31
N GLU A 73 2.92 8.79 19.07
CA GLU A 73 2.42 10.08 18.59
C GLU A 73 0.90 10.21 18.62
N PHE A 74 0.18 9.13 18.31
CA PHE A 74 -1.29 9.16 18.20
C PHE A 74 -2.01 8.55 19.41
N ALA A 75 -1.28 8.21 20.49
CA ALA A 75 -1.80 7.51 21.67
C ALA A 75 -2.70 6.32 21.30
N CYS A 76 -2.33 5.64 20.21
CA CYS A 76 -3.07 4.49 19.72
C CYS A 76 -2.95 3.37 20.75
N GLU A 77 -4.10 2.76 21.10
CA GLU A 77 -4.09 1.58 21.95
C GLU A 77 -3.10 0.53 21.42
N PRO A 78 -2.47 -0.30 22.30
CA PRO A 78 -1.44 -1.28 21.93
C PRO A 78 -1.85 -2.32 20.86
N LEU A 79 -3.09 -2.28 20.38
CA LEU A 79 -3.70 -3.16 19.39
C LEU A 79 -3.41 -2.77 17.93
N LEU A 80 -2.78 -1.63 17.64
CA LEU A 80 -2.58 -1.23 16.23
C LEU A 80 -1.43 -1.93 15.53
N SER A 81 -0.38 -2.39 16.21
CA SER A 81 0.78 -3.01 15.58
C SER A 81 0.67 -4.54 15.43
N ARG A 82 -0.40 -5.15 15.95
CA ARG A 82 -0.58 -6.61 15.99
C ARG A 82 -1.99 -6.98 15.60
N CYS A 83 -2.11 -8.15 14.98
CA CYS A 83 -3.39 -8.74 14.63
C CYS A 83 -4.18 -9.10 15.90
N PRO A 84 -5.43 -8.62 16.05
CA PRO A 84 -6.24 -8.94 17.23
C PRO A 84 -6.70 -10.41 17.26
N ILE A 85 -6.59 -11.13 16.15
CA ILE A 85 -7.02 -12.52 16.01
C ILE A 85 -5.86 -13.49 16.29
N THR A 86 -4.69 -13.21 15.70
CA THR A 86 -3.53 -14.12 15.73
C THR A 86 -2.39 -13.64 16.62
N ASP A 87 -2.48 -12.42 17.16
CA ASP A 87 -1.43 -11.72 17.93
C ASP A 87 -0.08 -11.57 17.17
N THR A 88 -0.10 -11.80 15.85
CA THR A 88 1.07 -11.62 14.99
C THR A 88 1.29 -10.15 14.69
N ALA A 89 2.55 -9.69 14.71
CA ALA A 89 2.88 -8.33 14.30
C ALA A 89 2.52 -8.10 12.82
N TYR A 90 1.89 -6.95 12.54
CA TYR A 90 1.65 -6.54 11.16
C TYR A 90 2.98 -6.25 10.47
N GLN A 91 3.06 -6.63 9.20
CA GLN A 91 4.19 -6.30 8.35
C GLN A 91 3.91 -4.98 7.65
N TYR A 92 4.95 -4.16 7.56
CA TYR A 92 4.86 -2.75 7.19
C TYR A 92 6.01 -2.38 6.28
N LEU A 93 5.70 -1.86 5.10
CA LEU A 93 6.71 -1.34 4.19
C LEU A 93 6.46 0.15 3.90
N PRO A 94 7.17 1.08 4.58
CA PRO A 94 6.95 2.53 4.47
C PRO A 94 7.15 3.10 3.06
N LEU A 95 7.83 2.35 2.20
CA LEU A 95 8.49 2.88 1.00
C LEU A 95 7.72 2.62 -0.30
N VAL A 96 6.57 1.93 -0.28
CA VAL A 96 5.73 1.77 -1.48
C VAL A 96 4.85 3.02 -1.65
N ASN A 97 5.42 4.07 -2.27
CA ASN A 97 4.74 5.30 -2.63
C ASN A 97 4.82 5.47 -4.15
N LEU A 98 3.73 5.20 -4.88
CA LEU A 98 3.64 5.46 -6.31
C LEU A 98 2.77 6.69 -6.56
N GLY A 99 3.07 7.78 -5.87
CA GLY A 99 2.70 9.12 -6.30
C GLY A 99 1.22 9.45 -6.28
N VAL A 100 0.37 8.72 -5.55
CA VAL A 100 -1.04 9.08 -5.31
C VAL A 100 -1.17 9.82 -3.97
N LEU A 101 -2.14 10.74 -3.90
CA LEU A 101 -2.34 11.70 -2.80
C LEU A 101 -2.68 11.08 -1.42
N PHE A 102 -2.81 9.75 -1.31
CA PHE A 102 -3.06 9.05 -0.05
C PHE A 102 -2.47 7.62 -0.03
N ASP A 103 -1.33 7.37 -0.68
CA ASP A 103 -0.79 6.00 -0.71
C ASP A 103 -0.28 5.54 0.66
N ILE A 104 -1.10 4.76 1.36
CA ILE A 104 -0.74 4.16 2.65
C ILE A 104 0.30 3.06 2.41
N PRO A 105 1.37 2.99 3.23
CA PRO A 105 2.37 1.95 3.19
C PRO A 105 1.74 0.57 3.08
N LEU A 106 2.34 -0.29 2.25
CA LEU A 106 1.86 -1.67 2.11
C LEU A 106 1.87 -2.32 3.49
N LEU A 107 0.67 -2.71 3.92
CA LEU A 107 0.39 -3.25 5.24
C LEU A 107 -0.32 -4.58 5.07
N TRP A 108 0.18 -5.62 5.73
CA TRP A 108 -0.50 -6.91 5.70
C TRP A 108 -0.37 -7.68 7.01
N CYS A 109 -1.34 -8.57 7.21
CA CYS A 109 -1.34 -9.53 8.29
C CYS A 109 -0.82 -10.88 7.80
N ASP A 110 0.21 -11.43 8.44
CA ASP A 110 0.72 -12.80 8.16
C ASP A 110 -0.04 -13.88 8.95
N GLY A 111 -1.02 -13.48 9.77
CA GLY A 111 -1.91 -14.38 10.50
C GLY A 111 -2.81 -15.19 9.56
N GLU A 112 -3.06 -16.46 9.89
CA GLU A 112 -3.99 -17.28 9.11
C GLU A 112 -5.43 -16.78 9.29
N HIS A 113 -6.05 -16.35 8.18
CA HIS A 113 -7.44 -15.94 8.10
C HIS A 113 -8.21 -16.86 7.14
N GLY A 114 -9.34 -17.44 7.56
CA GLY A 114 -10.15 -18.31 6.70
C GLY A 114 -11.25 -19.15 7.35
N SER A 115 -12.33 -19.36 6.59
CA SER A 115 -13.31 -20.45 6.77
C SER A 115 -13.41 -21.27 5.48
N GLU A 116 -13.82 -22.54 5.59
CA GLU A 116 -13.91 -23.58 4.54
C GLU A 116 -14.77 -23.24 3.29
N ARG A 117 -15.32 -22.03 3.16
CA ARG A 117 -16.27 -21.67 2.08
C ARG A 117 -15.78 -20.67 1.04
N THR A 118 -14.59 -20.09 1.16
CA THR A 118 -13.97 -19.47 -0.02
C THR A 118 -13.49 -20.58 -0.96
N LYS A 119 -13.73 -20.47 -2.27
CA LYS A 119 -13.26 -21.44 -3.31
C LYS A 119 -11.74 -21.73 -3.29
N TYR A 120 -11.00 -21.07 -2.42
CA TYR A 120 -9.59 -21.27 -2.16
C TYR A 120 -9.44 -22.11 -0.88
N ASN A 121 -9.16 -23.41 -1.04
CA ASN A 121 -8.83 -24.35 0.05
C ASN A 121 -7.43 -24.07 0.68
N GLY A 122 -7.06 -22.80 0.90
CA GLY A 122 -5.70 -22.44 1.31
C GLY A 122 -5.61 -21.19 2.17
N ARG A 123 -4.46 -21.02 2.81
CA ARG A 123 -4.09 -19.82 3.60
C ARG A 123 -4.37 -18.55 2.80
N SER A 124 -4.96 -17.55 3.45
CA SER A 124 -5.20 -16.24 2.85
C SER A 124 -4.76 -15.14 3.81
N TYR A 125 -4.29 -14.03 3.25
CA TYR A 125 -3.80 -12.90 4.01
C TYR A 125 -4.61 -11.66 3.67
N LEU A 126 -4.65 -10.69 4.59
CA LEU A 126 -5.31 -9.41 4.39
C LEU A 126 -4.26 -8.37 4.04
N VAL A 127 -4.41 -7.75 2.87
CA VAL A 127 -3.55 -6.69 2.35
C VAL A 127 -4.37 -5.40 2.27
N VAL A 128 -3.83 -4.31 2.80
CA VAL A 128 -4.40 -2.98 2.62
C VAL A 128 -3.66 -2.30 1.47
N TYR A 129 -4.41 -1.92 0.46
CA TYR A 129 -3.90 -1.13 -0.64
C TYR A 129 -3.92 0.36 -0.30
N SER A 130 -3.27 1.10 -1.18
CA SER A 130 -2.99 2.51 -1.04
C SER A 130 -4.27 3.37 -1.09
N ASP A 131 -5.36 2.84 -1.65
CA ASP A 131 -6.70 3.43 -1.64
C ASP A 131 -7.57 3.04 -0.41
N LEU A 132 -6.96 2.48 0.64
CA LEU A 132 -7.63 1.91 1.82
C LEU A 132 -8.52 0.69 1.54
N SER A 133 -8.55 0.18 0.30
CA SER A 133 -9.22 -1.07 0.02
C SER A 133 -8.46 -2.22 0.66
N ILE A 134 -9.21 -3.20 1.15
CA ILE A 134 -8.64 -4.41 1.77
C ILE A 134 -9.02 -5.58 0.90
N ALA A 135 -8.00 -6.27 0.38
CA ALA A 135 -8.20 -7.51 -0.34
C ALA A 135 -7.71 -8.70 0.47
N ARG A 136 -8.43 -9.80 0.27
CA ARG A 136 -7.98 -11.13 0.70
C ARG A 136 -7.16 -11.73 -0.44
N VAL A 137 -5.87 -11.90 -0.21
CA VAL A 137 -4.94 -12.42 -1.20
C VAL A 137 -4.61 -13.88 -0.86
N PRO A 138 -4.82 -14.84 -1.77
CA PRO A 138 -4.45 -16.23 -1.55
C PRO A 138 -2.94 -16.36 -1.32
N ALA A 139 -2.53 -17.26 -0.42
CA ALA A 139 -1.12 -17.44 -0.08
C ALA A 139 -0.22 -17.82 -1.26
N VAL A 140 -0.78 -18.45 -2.29
CA VAL A 140 -0.07 -18.77 -3.53
C VAL A 140 0.36 -17.48 -4.25
N ASN A 141 -0.51 -16.47 -4.30
CA ASN A 141 -0.22 -15.18 -4.93
C ASN A 141 0.75 -14.36 -4.08
N LEU A 142 0.57 -14.41 -2.75
CA LEU A 142 1.46 -13.76 -1.80
C LEU A 142 2.84 -14.42 -1.70
N SER A 143 3.04 -15.64 -2.19
CA SER A 143 4.37 -16.24 -2.20
C SER A 143 5.32 -15.52 -3.17
N PHE A 144 4.80 -15.06 -4.32
CA PHE A 144 5.55 -14.22 -5.26
C PHE A 144 5.81 -12.82 -4.69
N GLU A 145 4.79 -12.18 -4.12
CA GLU A 145 4.94 -10.87 -3.49
C GLU A 145 5.90 -10.93 -2.30
N ARG A 146 5.82 -11.98 -1.46
CA ARG A 146 6.76 -12.22 -0.36
C ARG A 146 8.19 -12.38 -0.86
N LYS A 147 8.40 -13.13 -1.95
CA LYS A 147 9.74 -13.28 -2.53
C LYS A 147 10.30 -11.92 -2.95
N TRP A 148 9.52 -11.13 -3.68
CA TRP A 148 9.94 -9.79 -4.10
C TRP A 148 10.20 -8.83 -2.93
N LEU A 149 9.39 -8.92 -1.88
CA LEU A 149 9.59 -8.14 -0.65
C LEU A 149 10.86 -8.58 0.09
N GLN A 150 11.15 -9.87 0.15
CA GLN A 150 12.39 -10.41 0.71
C GLN A 150 13.60 -9.97 -0.10
N ASP A 151 13.50 -10.01 -1.43
CA ASP A 151 14.54 -9.52 -2.33
C ASP A 151 14.80 -8.04 -2.04
N TYR A 152 13.75 -7.21 -1.92
CA TYR A 152 13.88 -5.79 -1.59
C TYR A 152 14.46 -5.54 -0.19
N GLN A 153 14.02 -6.30 0.81
CA GLN A 153 14.56 -6.18 2.15
C GLN A 153 16.06 -6.53 2.19
N ALA A 154 16.48 -7.58 1.47
CA ALA A 154 17.90 -7.93 1.35
C ALA A 154 18.72 -6.84 0.64
N VAL A 155 18.11 -6.07 -0.27
CA VAL A 155 18.74 -4.87 -0.85
C VAL A 155 18.92 -3.79 0.23
N LEU A 156 17.89 -3.49 1.02
CA LEU A 156 17.96 -2.48 2.08
C LEU A 156 19.03 -2.82 3.14
N GLU A 157 19.17 -4.09 3.50
CA GLU A 157 20.13 -4.59 4.49
C GLU A 157 21.58 -4.63 3.98
N SER A 158 21.79 -4.53 2.66
CA SER A 158 23.13 -4.55 2.07
C SER A 158 23.92 -3.25 2.30
N SER A 159 25.25 -3.33 2.13
CA SER A 159 26.13 -2.16 2.18
C SER A 159 25.74 -1.13 1.11
N SER A 160 26.00 0.16 1.34
CA SER A 160 25.55 1.22 0.41
C SER A 160 26.03 1.01 -1.04
N ASN A 161 27.27 0.55 -1.25
CA ASN A 161 27.78 0.28 -2.60
C ASN A 161 27.09 -0.91 -3.26
N GLU A 162 26.87 -1.99 -2.51
CA GLU A 162 26.17 -3.18 -3.00
C GLU A 162 24.69 -2.89 -3.27
N ARG A 163 24.07 -2.04 -2.44
CA ARG A 163 22.68 -1.63 -2.55
C ARG A 163 22.40 -0.97 -3.90
N LEU A 164 23.27 -0.07 -4.37
CA LEU A 164 23.09 0.59 -5.67
C LEU A 164 23.02 -0.42 -6.82
N VAL A 165 23.95 -1.38 -6.85
CA VAL A 165 23.97 -2.42 -7.89
C VAL A 165 22.72 -3.28 -7.80
N LYS A 166 22.34 -3.71 -6.59
CA LYS A 166 21.14 -4.52 -6.37
C LYS A 166 19.84 -3.80 -6.75
N LEU A 167 19.71 -2.51 -6.45
CA LEU A 167 18.56 -1.71 -6.86
C LEU A 167 18.49 -1.59 -8.39
N ARG A 168 19.63 -1.36 -9.06
CA ARG A 168 19.70 -1.32 -10.52
C ARG A 168 19.29 -2.64 -11.15
N ASP A 169 19.81 -3.76 -10.63
CA ASP A 169 19.45 -5.09 -11.13
C ASP A 169 17.96 -5.40 -10.88
N MET A 170 17.41 -4.97 -9.74
CA MET A 170 16.00 -5.09 -9.42
C MET A 170 15.12 -4.30 -10.41
N ALA A 171 15.52 -3.08 -10.78
CA ALA A 171 14.82 -2.26 -11.77
C ALA A 171 14.89 -2.87 -13.19
N GLN A 172 15.99 -3.53 -13.54
CA GLN A 172 16.20 -4.13 -14.86
C GLN A 172 15.47 -5.48 -15.02
N ASN A 173 15.22 -6.21 -13.93
CA ASN A 173 14.63 -7.54 -13.99
C ASN A 173 13.17 -7.50 -14.46
N SER A 174 12.91 -7.94 -15.70
CA SER A 174 11.57 -7.99 -16.29
C SER A 174 10.63 -9.00 -15.63
N SER A 175 11.15 -9.93 -14.83
CA SER A 175 10.32 -10.86 -14.03
C SER A 175 9.79 -10.21 -12.76
N HIS A 176 10.33 -9.06 -12.35
CA HIS A 176 9.77 -8.28 -11.25
C HIS A 176 8.56 -7.46 -11.71
N PRO A 177 7.58 -7.26 -10.83
CA PRO A 177 6.42 -6.45 -11.14
C PRO A 177 6.85 -4.99 -11.34
N LEU A 178 6.11 -4.28 -12.19
CA LEU A 178 6.44 -2.91 -12.57
C LEU A 178 6.58 -1.97 -11.36
N TRP A 179 5.72 -2.11 -10.35
CA TRP A 179 5.78 -1.30 -9.13
C TRP A 179 7.11 -1.46 -8.37
N LEU A 180 7.68 -2.67 -8.33
CA LEU A 180 8.94 -2.94 -7.64
C LEU A 180 10.11 -2.34 -8.41
N ARG A 181 10.06 -2.44 -9.74
CA ARG A 181 11.08 -1.85 -10.62
C ARG A 181 11.10 -0.32 -10.50
N LYS A 182 9.91 0.30 -10.47
CA LYS A 182 9.72 1.74 -10.22
C LYS A 182 10.24 2.15 -8.84
N LEU A 183 9.93 1.37 -7.81
CA LEU A 183 10.42 1.59 -6.44
C LEU A 183 11.96 1.51 -6.37
N ALA A 184 12.57 0.57 -7.09
CA ALA A 184 14.01 0.42 -7.12
C ALA A 184 14.70 1.64 -7.75
N LEU A 185 14.16 2.20 -8.84
CA LEU A 185 14.64 3.44 -9.45
C LEU A 185 14.49 4.63 -8.52
N TRP A 186 13.32 4.78 -7.90
CA TRP A 186 13.08 5.85 -6.94
C TRP A 186 14.10 5.80 -5.80
N ARG A 187 14.40 4.59 -5.29
CA ARG A 187 15.37 4.40 -4.22
C ARG A 187 16.81 4.67 -4.65
N LEU A 188 17.17 4.38 -5.91
CA LEU A 188 18.46 4.81 -6.47
C LEU A 188 18.61 6.34 -6.42
N GLY A 189 17.54 7.07 -6.75
CA GLY A 189 17.52 8.53 -6.67
C GLY A 189 17.71 9.06 -5.24
N GLU A 190 17.08 8.40 -4.26
CA GLU A 190 17.15 8.76 -2.83
C GLU A 190 18.53 8.58 -2.20
N GLU A 191 19.39 7.74 -2.76
CA GLU A 191 20.76 7.63 -2.25
C GLU A 191 21.55 8.93 -2.51
N GLN A 192 21.11 9.78 -3.45
CA GLN A 192 21.70 11.10 -3.78
C GLN A 192 23.21 11.03 -4.04
N ARG A 193 23.66 9.92 -4.65
CA ARG A 193 25.06 9.70 -4.98
C ARG A 193 25.29 9.95 -6.47
N SER A 194 26.43 10.56 -6.79
CA SER A 194 26.81 10.85 -8.18
C SER A 194 26.92 9.59 -9.05
N ASP A 195 27.33 8.46 -8.47
CA ASP A 195 27.41 7.17 -9.17
C ASP A 195 26.04 6.53 -9.45
N SER A 196 24.98 6.96 -8.77
CA SER A 196 23.61 6.51 -9.06
C SER A 196 23.12 7.03 -10.41
N VAL A 197 23.64 8.17 -10.88
CA VAL A 197 23.27 8.75 -12.19
C VAL A 197 23.54 7.76 -13.32
N ALA A 198 24.74 7.20 -13.39
CA ALA A 198 25.12 6.23 -14.42
C ALA A 198 24.31 4.92 -14.35
N LEU A 199 23.76 4.59 -13.18
CA LEU A 199 22.90 3.40 -13.00
C LEU A 199 21.46 3.64 -13.43
N ILE A 200 20.98 4.89 -13.35
CA ILE A 200 19.61 5.29 -13.69
C ILE A 200 19.49 5.69 -15.17
N GLU A 201 20.51 6.32 -15.75
CA GLU A 201 20.51 6.80 -17.14
C GLU A 201 20.00 5.77 -18.18
N PRO A 202 20.38 4.48 -18.13
CA PRO A 202 19.89 3.50 -19.10
C PRO A 202 18.36 3.30 -19.11
N PHE A 203 17.67 3.71 -18.05
CA PHE A 203 16.22 3.58 -17.94
C PHE A 203 15.45 4.74 -18.59
N PHE A 204 16.14 5.80 -19.05
CA PHE A 204 15.50 6.93 -19.73
C PHE A 204 14.85 6.58 -21.07
N ASP A 205 15.35 5.54 -21.73
CA ASP A 205 14.80 5.05 -23.01
C ASP A 205 13.75 3.94 -22.80
N SER A 206 13.38 3.65 -21.55
CA SER A 206 12.40 2.60 -21.24
C SER A 206 10.97 3.12 -21.37
N ASN A 207 10.14 2.41 -22.14
CA ASN A 207 8.72 2.74 -22.29
C ASN A 207 7.97 2.87 -20.95
N ASP A 208 8.27 1.99 -19.98
CA ASP A 208 7.50 1.90 -18.72
C ASP A 208 8.19 2.55 -17.52
N LEU A 209 9.48 2.90 -17.65
CA LEU A 209 10.33 3.36 -16.54
C LEU A 209 10.99 4.72 -16.77
N ALA A 210 10.89 5.30 -17.97
CA ALA A 210 11.55 6.56 -18.32
C ALA A 210 11.19 7.70 -17.36
N PHE A 211 9.93 7.76 -16.92
CA PHE A 211 9.47 8.81 -16.04
C PHE A 211 9.98 8.64 -14.60
N GLU A 212 9.98 7.42 -14.05
CA GLU A 212 10.59 7.14 -12.75
C GLU A 212 12.10 7.32 -12.76
N ALA A 213 12.76 6.99 -13.87
CA ALA A 213 14.17 7.30 -14.08
C ALA A 213 14.41 8.81 -14.05
N ALA A 214 13.53 9.61 -14.65
CA ALA A 214 13.62 11.07 -14.60
C ALA A 214 13.48 11.63 -13.18
N VAL A 215 12.50 11.14 -12.41
CA VAL A 215 12.35 11.50 -11.00
C VAL A 215 13.61 11.15 -10.21
N ALA A 216 14.14 9.93 -10.41
CA ALA A 216 15.32 9.46 -9.70
C ALA A 216 16.58 10.28 -10.05
N LEU A 217 16.79 10.60 -11.34
CA LEU A 217 17.89 11.45 -11.78
C LEU A 217 17.79 12.86 -11.20
N ALA A 218 16.59 13.44 -11.18
CA ALA A 218 16.38 14.77 -10.65
C ALA A 218 16.70 14.84 -9.14
N LYS A 219 16.38 13.78 -8.38
CA LYS A 219 16.78 13.63 -6.97
C LYS A 219 18.29 13.52 -6.78
N CYS A 220 19.00 12.90 -7.71
CA CYS A 220 20.47 12.91 -7.76
C CYS A 220 21.06 14.26 -8.20
N GLY A 221 20.24 15.28 -8.46
CA GLY A 221 20.68 16.59 -8.94
C GLY A 221 21.09 16.61 -10.42
N SER A 222 20.71 15.59 -11.21
CA SER A 222 21.03 15.56 -12.63
C SER A 222 20.15 16.54 -13.41
N PRO A 223 20.74 17.48 -14.19
CA PRO A 223 19.99 18.39 -15.05
C PRO A 223 19.08 17.66 -16.06
N LEU A 224 19.49 16.47 -16.53
CA LEU A 224 18.70 15.65 -17.43
C LEU A 224 17.36 15.23 -16.81
N GLY A 225 17.39 14.80 -15.55
CA GLY A 225 16.19 14.48 -14.78
C GLY A 225 15.25 15.69 -14.65
N VAL A 226 15.81 16.84 -14.29
CA VAL A 226 15.07 18.09 -14.13
C VAL A 226 14.40 18.54 -15.42
N LEU A 227 15.11 18.49 -16.55
CA LEU A 227 14.56 18.82 -17.87
C LEU A 227 13.39 17.90 -18.25
N LYS A 228 13.51 16.60 -17.97
CA LYS A 228 12.44 15.65 -18.27
C LYS A 228 11.21 15.83 -17.39
N LEU A 229 11.39 16.16 -16.12
CA LEU A 229 10.27 16.56 -15.25
C LEU A 229 9.61 17.85 -15.75
N PHE A 230 10.38 18.81 -16.23
CA PHE A 230 9.83 20.02 -16.83
C PHE A 230 8.97 19.72 -18.08
N GLU A 231 9.41 18.80 -18.95
CA GLU A 231 8.55 18.28 -20.03
C GLU A 231 7.28 17.61 -19.49
N GLY A 232 7.38 16.90 -18.36
CA GLY A 232 6.25 16.28 -17.67
C GLY A 232 5.17 17.26 -17.25
N LEU A 233 5.50 18.52 -16.90
CA LEU A 233 4.50 19.57 -16.64
C LEU A 233 3.63 19.87 -17.86
N LYS A 234 4.15 19.64 -19.08
CA LYS A 234 3.44 19.90 -20.34
C LYS A 234 2.65 18.69 -20.84
N SER A 235 2.68 17.57 -20.11
CA SER A 235 1.99 16.33 -20.49
C SER A 235 0.47 16.49 -20.49
N ASP A 236 -0.23 15.86 -21.43
CA ASP A 236 -1.70 15.77 -21.39
C ASP A 236 -2.20 14.78 -20.32
N ASP A 237 -1.34 13.88 -19.85
CA ASP A 237 -1.61 12.95 -18.77
C ASP A 237 -1.49 13.65 -17.40
N TYR A 238 -2.60 13.65 -16.65
CA TYR A 238 -2.69 14.24 -15.31
C TYR A 238 -1.71 13.63 -14.30
N ASP A 239 -1.52 12.32 -14.32
CA ASP A 239 -0.63 11.64 -13.36
C ASP A 239 0.82 12.02 -13.63
N VAL A 240 1.21 12.10 -14.90
CA VAL A 240 2.54 12.57 -15.32
C VAL A 240 2.76 14.02 -14.87
N ARG A 241 1.79 14.92 -15.11
CA ARG A 241 1.89 16.32 -14.65
C ARG A 241 2.02 16.43 -13.13
N ARG A 242 1.21 15.68 -12.38
CA ARG A 242 1.18 15.70 -10.92
C ARG A 242 2.53 15.31 -10.34
N VAL A 243 3.08 14.19 -10.80
CA VAL A 243 4.36 13.69 -10.27
C VAL A 243 5.51 14.60 -10.69
N ALA A 244 5.49 15.13 -11.92
CA ALA A 244 6.47 16.10 -12.39
C ALA A 244 6.49 17.36 -11.51
N TYR A 245 5.32 17.93 -11.23
CA TYR A 245 5.17 19.08 -10.35
C TYR A 245 5.65 18.78 -8.93
N SER A 246 5.23 17.66 -8.34
CA SER A 246 5.65 17.27 -6.99
C SER A 246 7.18 17.13 -6.88
N ALA A 247 7.81 16.47 -7.85
CA ALA A 247 9.26 16.30 -7.90
C ALA A 247 9.99 17.65 -8.06
N LEU A 248 9.52 18.51 -8.97
CA LEU A 248 10.11 19.83 -9.20
C LEU A 248 9.94 20.77 -8.01
N LYS A 249 8.79 20.73 -7.33
CA LYS A 249 8.52 21.45 -6.08
C LYS A 249 9.49 21.05 -4.98
N ASN A 250 9.75 19.76 -4.84
CA ASN A 250 10.70 19.27 -3.83
C ASN A 250 12.14 19.69 -4.13
N ILE A 251 12.53 19.75 -5.40
CA ILE A 251 13.89 20.13 -5.82
C ILE A 251 14.11 21.64 -5.67
N SER A 252 13.24 22.44 -6.30
CA SER A 252 13.36 23.91 -6.31
C SER A 252 12.92 24.58 -5.01
N LYS A 253 12.14 23.88 -4.18
CA LYS A 253 11.43 24.43 -3.00
C LYS A 253 10.45 25.55 -3.36
N GLU A 254 10.09 25.66 -4.63
CA GLU A 254 9.15 26.64 -5.17
C GLU A 254 7.88 25.93 -5.66
N ASP A 255 6.75 26.62 -5.56
CA ASP A 255 5.45 26.09 -6.02
C ASP A 255 5.06 26.66 -7.39
N PHE A 256 5.36 27.94 -7.60
CA PHE A 256 4.87 28.77 -8.72
C PHE A 256 3.35 28.77 -8.92
N ASN A 257 2.57 28.20 -7.97
CA ASN A 257 1.12 28.02 -8.04
C ASN A 257 0.70 27.20 -9.26
N TYR A 258 1.40 26.09 -9.51
CA TYR A 258 1.03 25.15 -10.56
C TYR A 258 0.00 24.14 -10.05
N TYR A 259 -1.09 23.95 -10.79
CA TYR A 259 -2.18 23.04 -10.45
C TYR A 259 -2.27 21.92 -11.49
N PRO A 260 -1.82 20.69 -11.20
CA PRO A 260 -1.80 19.59 -12.16
C PRO A 260 -3.16 19.27 -12.80
N GLU A 261 -4.25 19.58 -12.09
CA GLU A 261 -5.65 19.37 -12.51
C GLU A 261 -6.06 20.29 -13.66
N ILE A 262 -5.39 21.44 -13.81
CA ILE A 262 -5.66 22.42 -14.86
C ILE A 262 -4.80 22.10 -16.08
N SER A 263 -5.37 22.25 -17.28
CA SER A 263 -4.64 22.01 -18.53
C SER A 263 -3.37 22.88 -18.62
N PRO A 264 -2.23 22.35 -19.12
CA PRO A 264 -0.99 23.11 -19.30
C PRO A 264 -1.14 24.38 -20.14
N SER A 265 -2.03 24.37 -21.14
CA SER A 265 -2.28 25.52 -22.02
C SER A 265 -2.83 26.74 -21.30
N ILE A 266 -3.48 26.55 -20.16
CA ILE A 266 -3.99 27.64 -19.31
C ILE A 266 -2.90 28.15 -18.36
N GLN A 267 -1.87 27.34 -18.11
CA GLN A 267 -0.82 27.58 -17.13
C GLN A 267 0.54 27.92 -17.77
N GLU A 268 0.56 28.33 -19.05
CA GLU A 268 1.79 28.63 -19.80
C GLU A 268 2.72 29.61 -19.07
N GLU A 269 2.16 30.63 -18.44
CA GLU A 269 2.94 31.61 -17.67
C GLU A 269 3.56 31.01 -16.41
N VAL A 270 2.87 30.07 -15.74
CA VAL A 270 3.43 29.35 -14.59
C VAL A 270 4.55 28.40 -15.03
N ILE A 271 4.35 27.70 -16.15
CA ILE A 271 5.36 26.81 -16.75
C ILE A 271 6.59 27.62 -17.18
N ARG A 272 6.43 28.84 -17.71
CA ARG A 272 7.56 29.73 -18.03
C ARG A 272 8.38 30.09 -16.79
N LYS A 273 7.73 30.36 -15.65
CA LYS A 273 8.43 30.65 -14.38
C LYS A 273 9.25 29.46 -13.89
N TRP A 274 8.70 28.25 -14.00
CA TRP A 274 9.45 27.02 -13.77
C TRP A 274 10.71 26.96 -14.63
N GLU A 275 10.58 27.19 -15.94
CA GLU A 275 11.71 27.17 -16.87
C GLU A 275 12.80 28.18 -16.51
N GLU A 276 12.41 29.41 -16.15
CA GLU A 276 13.34 30.47 -15.76
C GLU A 276 14.05 30.17 -14.43
N SER A 277 13.35 29.58 -13.47
CA SER A 277 13.94 29.16 -12.20
C SER A 277 14.98 28.07 -12.40
N LEU A 278 14.62 27.01 -13.13
CA LEU A 278 15.51 25.88 -13.37
C LEU A 278 16.74 26.29 -14.21
N LYS A 279 16.59 27.23 -15.16
CA LYS A 279 17.73 27.79 -15.90
C LYS A 279 18.72 28.57 -15.03
N LYS A 280 18.29 29.11 -13.88
CA LYS A 280 19.18 29.80 -12.93
C LYS A 280 19.89 28.80 -12.01
N GLU A 281 19.21 27.72 -11.66
CA GLU A 281 19.68 26.73 -10.68
C GLU A 281 20.65 25.70 -11.30
N PHE A 282 20.51 25.39 -12.59
CA PHE A 282 21.31 24.38 -13.30
C PHE A 282 22.21 24.97 -14.40
N LYS A 283 22.64 26.23 -14.25
CA LYS A 283 23.61 26.93 -15.11
C LYS A 283 25.03 26.80 -14.56
#